data_AF-A0A7T0GZ35-F1
#
_entry.id   AF-A0A7T0GZ35-F1
#
_cell.length_a   1.000
_cell.length_b   1.000
_cell.length_c   1.000
_cell.angle_alpha   90.00
_cell.angle_beta   90.00
_cell.angle_gamma   90.00
#
_symmetry.space_group_name_H-M   'P 1'
#
loop_
_entity.id
_entity.type
_entity.pdbx_description
1 polymer ?
#
loop_
_entity_poly.entity_id
_entity_poly.type
_entity_poly.pdbx_seq_one_letter_code
_entity_poly.pdbx_strand_id
1 'polypeptide(L)'
;MIQWQDLHHSELTIHSLYALLKLRCEVFVVEQTCPYQDIDGDDLLGENRHILGWRDNELVAYARILKSEDDFEPVVIGRVIISGHARGEKLGYQLMEKTLDACQKQWPDKALYLGAQAHLQPFYGHFGFTPVTDVYDEDGIPHIGMAREMKQA
;
A
#
# COMPACT_ATOMS: atom_id res chain seq x y z
N MET A 1 16.42 9.02 10.51
CA MET A 1 16.13 9.26 9.08
C MET A 1 15.54 7.99 8.51
N ILE A 2 14.52 8.05 7.65
CA ILE A 2 13.96 6.84 7.03
C ILE A 2 14.77 6.47 5.79
N GLN A 3 15.15 5.20 5.67
CA GLN A 3 15.71 4.62 4.45
C GLN A 3 14.59 3.95 3.66
N TRP A 4 14.29 4.49 2.48
CA TRP A 4 13.23 3.99 1.61
C TRP A 4 13.78 3.02 0.57
N GLN A 5 13.04 1.95 0.30
CA GLN A 5 13.33 0.97 -0.74
C GLN A 5 12.07 0.75 -1.58
N ASP A 6 12.25 0.64 -2.90
CA ASP A 6 11.24 0.21 -3.86
C ASP A 6 11.79 -1.06 -4.52
N LEU A 7 11.20 -2.20 -4.17
CA LEU A 7 11.69 -3.51 -4.56
C LEU A 7 10.64 -4.23 -5.40
N HIS A 8 11.06 -4.73 -6.57
CA HIS A 8 10.31 -5.78 -7.23
C HIS A 8 10.27 -7.02 -6.33
N HIS A 9 9.21 -7.83 -6.41
CA HIS A 9 9.07 -9.00 -5.52
C HIS A 9 10.27 -9.97 -5.62
N SER A 10 10.92 -10.06 -6.78
CA SER A 10 12.13 -10.88 -6.99
C SER A 10 13.39 -10.35 -6.31
N GLU A 11 13.39 -9.08 -5.88
CA GLU A 11 14.50 -8.44 -5.16
C GLU A 11 14.34 -8.57 -3.63
N LEU A 12 13.19 -9.09 -3.16
CA LEU A 12 12.99 -9.35 -1.74
C LEU A 12 13.96 -10.42 -1.24
N THR A 13 14.70 -10.06 -0.20
CA THR A 13 15.42 -11.04 0.61
C THR A 13 14.46 -11.75 1.57
N ILE A 14 14.88 -12.90 2.10
CA ILE A 14 14.14 -13.60 3.18
C ILE A 14 13.89 -12.66 4.37
N HIS A 15 14.85 -11.80 4.71
CA HIS A 15 14.73 -10.87 5.84
C HIS A 15 13.68 -9.78 5.57
N SER A 16 13.68 -9.17 4.38
CA SER A 16 12.70 -8.14 4.03
C SER A 16 11.30 -8.72 3.86
N LEU A 17 11.18 -9.92 3.28
CA LEU A 17 9.90 -10.64 3.21
C LEU A 17 9.36 -10.96 4.61
N TYR A 18 10.20 -11.48 5.51
CA TYR A 18 9.74 -11.76 6.87
C TYR A 18 9.33 -10.48 7.61
N ALA A 19 10.08 -9.39 7.45
CA ALA A 19 9.79 -8.10 8.09
C ALA A 19 8.45 -7.50 7.63
N LEU A 20 8.18 -7.49 6.32
CA LEU A 20 6.92 -6.93 5.80
C LEU A 20 5.70 -7.76 6.24
N LEU A 21 5.82 -9.10 6.25
CA LEU A 21 4.72 -9.97 6.67
C LEU A 21 4.46 -9.84 8.17
N LYS A 22 5.53 -9.75 8.97
CA LYS A 22 5.42 -9.49 10.42
C LYS A 22 4.68 -8.18 10.68
N LEU A 23 5.09 -7.08 10.07
CA LEU A 23 4.47 -5.76 10.26
C LEU A 23 2.99 -5.75 9.83
N ARG A 24 2.67 -6.40 8.70
CA ARG A 24 1.28 -6.54 8.24
C ARG A 24 0.43 -7.32 9.22
N CYS A 25 0.92 -8.44 9.73
CA CYS A 25 0.22 -9.24 10.72
C CYS A 25 0.00 -8.46 12.02
N GLU A 26 1.02 -7.76 12.53
CA GLU A 26 0.91 -6.93 13.73
C GLU A 26 -0.20 -5.88 13.60
N VAL A 27 -0.34 -5.24 12.44
CA VAL A 27 -1.31 -4.15 12.25
C VAL A 27 -2.67 -4.64 11.78
N PHE A 28 -2.75 -5.36 10.66
CA PHE A 28 -4.03 -5.72 10.07
C PHE A 28 -4.71 -6.89 10.76
N VAL A 29 -3.96 -7.81 11.38
CA VAL A 29 -4.54 -9.00 12.03
C VAL A 29 -4.66 -8.78 13.53
N VAL A 30 -3.55 -8.44 14.19
CA VAL A 30 -3.49 -8.37 15.66
C VAL A 30 -4.08 -7.05 16.18
N GLU A 31 -3.56 -5.90 15.76
CA GLU A 31 -4.02 -4.60 16.26
C GLU A 31 -5.48 -4.32 15.89
N GLN A 32 -5.89 -4.64 14.67
CA GLN A 32 -7.28 -4.47 14.22
C GLN A 32 -8.20 -5.60 14.69
N THR A 33 -7.68 -6.63 15.37
CA THR A 33 -8.47 -7.81 15.80
C THR A 33 -9.30 -8.41 14.66
N CYS A 34 -8.72 -8.44 13.46
CA CYS A 34 -9.37 -8.89 12.24
C CYS A 34 -8.71 -10.21 11.76
N PRO A 35 -9.29 -11.38 12.07
CA PRO A 35 -8.75 -12.65 11.62
C PRO A 35 -9.09 -12.89 10.15
N TYR A 36 -8.18 -12.50 9.26
CA TYR A 36 -8.27 -12.78 7.81
C TYR A 36 -6.95 -13.32 7.26
N GLN A 37 -6.98 -13.80 6.02
CA GLN A 37 -5.81 -14.34 5.32
C GLN A 37 -4.97 -13.19 4.71
N ASP A 38 -4.12 -12.53 5.51
CA ASP A 38 -3.25 -11.45 5.00
C ASP A 38 -2.25 -11.92 3.93
N ILE A 39 -1.77 -13.16 4.07
CA ILE A 39 -0.88 -13.80 3.09
C ILE A 39 -1.77 -14.41 2.00
N ASP A 40 -2.20 -13.56 1.08
CA ASP A 40 -3.20 -13.83 0.03
C ASP A 40 -2.63 -14.54 -1.21
N GLY A 41 -1.30 -14.57 -1.34
CA GLY A 41 -0.60 -15.18 -2.48
C GLY A 41 -0.16 -14.18 -3.55
N ASP A 42 -0.54 -12.91 -3.43
CA ASP A 42 -0.25 -11.89 -4.44
C ASP A 42 1.17 -11.31 -4.33
N ASP A 43 1.83 -11.49 -3.18
CA ASP A 43 3.09 -10.81 -2.87
C ASP A 43 4.23 -11.13 -3.84
N LEU A 44 4.27 -12.33 -4.42
CA LEU A 44 5.43 -12.82 -5.17
C LEU A 44 5.12 -13.13 -6.65
N LEU A 45 4.16 -12.41 -7.23
CA LEU A 45 3.67 -12.63 -8.59
C LEU A 45 3.93 -11.44 -9.52
N GLY A 46 4.06 -11.74 -10.82
CA GLY A 46 4.05 -10.75 -11.90
C GLY A 46 5.05 -9.62 -11.70
N GLU A 47 4.58 -8.39 -11.88
CA GLU A 47 5.39 -7.17 -11.74
C GLU A 47 5.13 -6.47 -10.39
N ASN A 48 4.69 -7.23 -9.37
CA ASN A 48 4.31 -6.67 -8.08
C ASN A 48 5.52 -6.14 -7.33
N ARG A 49 5.30 -5.04 -6.61
CA ARG A 49 6.36 -4.28 -5.94
C ARG A 49 6.00 -3.98 -4.50
N HIS A 50 7.04 -3.71 -3.72
CA HIS A 50 6.96 -3.41 -2.30
C HIS A 50 7.74 -2.14 -1.98
N ILE A 51 7.08 -1.21 -1.30
CA ILE A 51 7.71 0.00 -0.78
C ILE A 51 7.96 -0.22 0.70
N LEU A 52 9.23 -0.12 1.11
CA LEU A 52 9.68 -0.36 2.49
C LEU A 52 10.33 0.90 3.04
N GLY A 53 9.95 1.31 4.25
CA GLY A 53 10.59 2.40 4.98
C GLY A 53 11.24 1.87 6.26
N TRP A 54 12.57 1.93 6.34
CA TRP A 54 13.35 1.43 7.46
C TRP A 54 13.88 2.55 8.35
N ARG A 55 13.92 2.29 9.66
CA ARG A 55 14.58 3.13 10.68
C ARG A 55 15.34 2.22 11.62
N ASP A 56 16.65 2.43 11.77
CA ASP A 56 17.48 1.67 12.73
C ASP A 56 17.29 0.13 12.62
N ASN A 57 17.28 -0.38 11.38
CA ASN A 57 17.02 -1.79 11.01
C ASN A 57 15.62 -2.33 11.35
N GLU A 58 14.67 -1.47 11.69
CA GLU A 58 13.26 -1.81 11.88
C GLU A 58 12.42 -1.30 10.70
N LEU A 59 11.50 -2.13 10.21
CA LEU A 59 10.55 -1.74 9.18
C LEU A 59 9.41 -0.95 9.83
N VAL A 60 9.29 0.33 9.50
CA VAL A 60 8.32 1.25 10.12
C VAL A 60 7.25 1.75 9.17
N ALA A 61 7.41 1.54 7.87
CA ALA A 61 6.43 1.89 6.85
C ALA A 61 6.42 0.85 5.73
N TYR A 62 5.24 0.53 5.20
CA TYR A 62 5.09 -0.46 4.13
C TYR A 62 3.88 -0.14 3.24
N ALA A 63 4.03 -0.35 1.94
CA ALA A 63 2.92 -0.45 0.99
C ALA A 63 3.22 -1.52 -0.07
N ARG A 64 2.17 -2.12 -0.61
CA ARG A 64 2.23 -3.06 -1.72
C ARG A 64 1.62 -2.43 -2.97
N ILE A 65 2.24 -2.70 -4.12
CA ILE A 65 1.74 -2.32 -5.44
C ILE A 65 1.52 -3.58 -6.25
N LEU A 66 0.30 -3.77 -6.74
CA LEU A 66 -0.09 -4.88 -7.59
C LEU A 66 -0.29 -4.40 -9.02
N LYS A 67 0.27 -5.14 -9.98
CA LYS A 67 0.01 -4.97 -11.41
C LYS A 67 -0.60 -6.25 -11.96
N SER A 68 -1.84 -6.14 -12.44
CA SER A 68 -2.51 -7.20 -13.19
C SER A 68 -1.78 -7.52 -14.50
N GLU A 69 -1.87 -8.75 -14.98
CA GLU A 69 -1.45 -9.09 -16.35
C GLU A 69 -2.40 -8.47 -17.40
N ASP A 70 -3.64 -8.18 -17.02
CA ASP A 70 -4.55 -7.41 -17.87
C ASP A 70 -4.07 -5.94 -17.93
N ASP A 71 -3.91 -5.45 -19.15
CA ASP A 71 -3.48 -4.09 -19.42
C ASP A 71 -4.58 -3.05 -19.24
N PHE A 72 -5.85 -3.43 -19.22
CA PHE A 72 -6.93 -2.49 -18.98
C PHE A 72 -7.18 -2.26 -17.49
N GLU A 73 -6.69 -3.15 -16.62
CA GLU A 73 -6.80 -3.03 -15.17
C GLU A 73 -5.84 -1.97 -14.61
N PRO A 74 -6.26 -1.20 -13.58
CA PRO A 74 -5.42 -0.21 -12.93
C PRO A 74 -4.30 -0.87 -12.12
N VAL A 75 -3.31 -0.06 -11.73
CA VAL A 75 -2.34 -0.45 -10.71
C VAL A 75 -2.99 -0.30 -9.33
N VAL A 76 -2.94 -1.37 -8.52
CA VAL A 76 -3.60 -1.37 -7.21
C VAL A 76 -2.59 -1.14 -6.11
N ILE A 77 -2.84 -0.13 -5.26
CA ILE A 77 -2.07 0.13 -4.04
C ILE A 77 -2.84 -0.46 -2.87
N GLY A 78 -2.15 -1.22 -2.03
CA GLY A 78 -2.73 -1.86 -0.86
C GLY A 78 -1.73 -1.99 0.29
N ARG A 79 -2.24 -2.54 1.40
CA ARG A 79 -1.44 -2.82 2.60
C ARG A 79 -0.62 -1.61 3.08
N VAL A 80 -1.19 -0.41 3.00
CA VAL A 80 -0.54 0.84 3.42
C VAL A 80 -0.48 0.89 4.95
N ILE A 81 0.73 0.84 5.53
CA ILE A 81 0.95 0.70 6.97
C ILE A 81 2.05 1.64 7.45
N ILE A 82 1.82 2.26 8.61
CA ILE A 82 2.85 2.84 9.47
C ILE A 82 2.83 2.11 10.81
N SER A 83 4.00 1.63 11.26
CA SER A 83 4.18 0.99 12.56
C SER A 83 3.64 1.88 13.68
N GLY A 84 2.95 1.30 14.67
CA GLY A 84 2.34 2.02 15.78
C GLY A 84 3.29 2.97 16.50
N HIS A 85 4.56 2.58 16.64
CA HIS A 85 5.60 3.37 17.30
C HIS A 85 6.14 4.54 16.46
N ALA A 86 5.80 4.61 15.17
CA ALA A 86 6.27 5.64 14.24
C ALA A 86 5.12 6.52 13.69
N ARG A 87 3.90 6.38 14.23
CA ARG A 87 2.73 7.19 13.84
C ARG A 87 2.88 8.64 14.32
N GLY A 88 2.18 9.56 13.65
CA GLY A 88 2.20 11.00 13.98
C GLY A 88 3.38 11.78 13.38
N GLU A 89 4.39 11.11 12.83
CA GLU A 89 5.57 11.74 12.21
C GLU A 89 5.38 12.08 10.72
N LYS A 90 4.13 12.15 10.23
CA LYS A 90 3.78 12.31 8.80
C LYS A 90 4.39 11.26 7.86
N LEU A 91 4.82 10.10 8.37
CA LEU A 91 5.38 9.03 7.55
C LEU A 91 4.39 8.46 6.54
N GLY A 92 3.09 8.48 6.85
CA GLY A 92 2.04 8.06 5.90
C GLY A 92 2.07 8.88 4.62
N TYR A 93 2.35 10.19 4.71
CA TYR A 93 2.46 11.04 3.53
C TYR A 93 3.69 10.68 2.70
N GLN A 94 4.84 10.51 3.35
CA GLN A 94 6.08 10.10 2.66
C GLN A 94 5.94 8.74 2.00
N LEU A 95 5.30 7.77 2.67
CA LEU A 95 5.04 6.44 2.12
C LEU A 95 4.21 6.54 0.83
N MET A 96 3.13 7.32 0.85
CA MET A 96 2.30 7.52 -0.34
C MET A 96 3.05 8.24 -1.45
N GLU A 97 3.84 9.27 -1.15
CA GLU A 97 4.70 9.93 -2.14
C GLU A 97 5.64 8.93 -2.82
N LYS A 98 6.35 8.09 -2.05
CA LYS A 98 7.24 7.05 -2.59
C LYS A 98 6.50 6.01 -3.42
N THR A 99 5.31 5.61 -2.98
CA THR A 99 4.48 4.64 -3.69
C THR A 99 3.99 5.19 -5.03
N LEU A 100 3.55 6.45 -5.04
CA LEU A 100 3.10 7.12 -6.26
C LEU A 100 4.25 7.39 -7.23
N ASP A 101 5.43 7.75 -6.72
CA ASP A 101 6.65 7.88 -7.53
C ASP A 101 7.01 6.55 -8.20
N ALA A 102 6.88 5.42 -7.48
CA ALA A 102 7.14 4.08 -8.02
C ALA A 102 6.12 3.72 -9.11
N CYS A 103 4.82 3.95 -8.85
CA CYS A 103 3.76 3.74 -9.84
C CYS A 103 4.00 4.58 -11.11
N GLN A 104 4.35 5.86 -10.96
CA GLN A 104 4.59 6.76 -12.09
C GLN A 104 5.82 6.36 -12.92
N LYS A 105 6.87 5.83 -12.28
CA LYS A 105 8.09 5.39 -12.97
C LYS A 105 7.87 4.10 -13.76
N GLN A 106 7.15 3.14 -13.18
CA GLN A 106 6.98 1.82 -13.78
C GLN A 106 5.78 1.76 -14.73
N TRP A 107 4.71 2.48 -14.41
CA TRP A 107 3.45 2.46 -15.14
C TRP A 107 2.89 3.89 -15.31
N PRO A 108 3.60 4.76 -16.06
CA PRO A 108 3.25 6.17 -16.18
C PRO A 108 1.84 6.42 -16.74
N ASP A 109 1.34 5.48 -17.56
CA ASP A 109 0.07 5.58 -18.28
C ASP A 109 -1.02 4.66 -17.71
N LYS A 110 -0.93 4.28 -16.42
CA LYS A 110 -1.98 3.49 -15.75
C LYS A 110 -2.69 4.32 -14.70
N ALA A 111 -4.01 4.17 -14.64
CA ALA A 111 -4.79 4.65 -13.50
C ALA A 111 -4.40 3.88 -12.23
N LEU A 112 -4.58 4.51 -11.07
CA LEU A 112 -4.30 3.90 -9.78
C LEU A 112 -5.61 3.65 -9.03
N TYR A 113 -5.67 2.52 -8.34
CA TYR A 113 -6.80 2.17 -7.47
C TYR A 113 -6.31 1.79 -6.08
N LEU A 114 -7.12 2.07 -5.06
CA LEU A 114 -6.93 1.53 -3.72
C LEU A 114 -8.26 1.32 -3.01
N GLY A 115 -8.32 0.29 -2.17
CA GLY A 115 -9.34 0.18 -1.13
C GLY A 115 -8.86 0.92 0.11
N ALA A 116 -9.62 1.91 0.57
CA ALA A 116 -9.31 2.69 1.76
C ALA A 116 -10.34 2.41 2.86
N GLN A 117 -9.92 2.42 4.12
CA GLN A 117 -10.87 2.61 5.21
C GLN A 117 -11.57 3.96 5.03
N ALA A 118 -12.90 4.01 5.13
CA ALA A 118 -13.71 5.16 4.74
C ALA A 118 -13.30 6.46 5.47
N HIS A 119 -12.89 6.37 6.73
CA HIS A 119 -12.43 7.52 7.50
C HIS A 119 -11.10 8.13 7.01
N LEU A 120 -10.32 7.39 6.21
CA LEU A 120 -9.07 7.84 5.57
C LEU A 120 -9.29 8.48 4.19
N GLN A 121 -10.53 8.60 3.73
CA GLN A 121 -10.86 9.25 2.46
C GLN A 121 -10.20 10.65 2.30
N PRO A 122 -10.22 11.56 3.30
CA PRO A 122 -9.55 12.86 3.16
C PRO A 122 -8.03 12.74 3.01
N PHE A 123 -7.41 11.74 3.64
CA PHE A 123 -5.97 11.49 3.54
C PHE A 123 -5.59 11.08 2.12
N TYR A 124 -6.31 10.12 1.52
CA TYR A 124 -6.06 9.73 0.13
C TYR A 124 -6.47 10.81 -0.87
N GLY A 125 -7.49 11.60 -0.55
CA GLY A 125 -7.89 12.77 -1.33
C GLY A 125 -6.77 13.81 -1.50
N HIS A 126 -5.88 13.96 -0.51
CA HIS A 126 -4.69 14.81 -0.63
C HIS A 126 -3.77 14.40 -1.80
N PHE A 127 -3.76 13.11 -2.14
CA PHE A 127 -2.96 12.54 -3.23
C PHE A 127 -3.70 12.49 -4.56
N GLY A 128 -4.91 13.07 -4.64
CA GLY A 128 -5.72 13.11 -5.85
C GLY A 128 -6.56 11.87 -6.09
N PHE A 129 -6.75 11.01 -5.09
CA PHE A 129 -7.72 9.92 -5.18
C PHE A 129 -9.14 10.43 -4.94
N THR A 130 -10.09 9.91 -5.70
CA THR A 130 -11.53 10.20 -5.57
C THR A 130 -12.31 8.91 -5.34
N PRO A 131 -13.38 8.91 -4.52
CA PRO A 131 -14.24 7.76 -4.37
C PRO A 131 -14.85 7.31 -5.70
N VAL A 132 -14.85 6.00 -5.94
CA VAL A 132 -15.48 5.37 -7.11
C VAL A 132 -16.47 4.27 -6.76
N THR A 133 -16.59 3.94 -5.47
CA THR A 133 -17.62 3.04 -4.94
C THR A 133 -18.40 3.73 -3.82
N ASP A 134 -19.55 3.16 -3.47
CA ASP A 134 -20.18 3.42 -2.18
C ASP A 134 -19.34 2.83 -1.04
N VAL A 135 -19.62 3.24 0.20
CA VAL A 135 -19.03 2.64 1.40
C VAL A 135 -19.54 1.21 1.57
N TYR A 136 -18.63 0.27 1.78
CA TYR A 136 -18.94 -1.15 2.01
C TYR A 136 -18.25 -1.65 3.28
N ASP A 137 -18.75 -2.76 3.83
CA ASP A 137 -18.16 -3.40 5.01
C ASP A 137 -17.13 -4.45 4.55
N GLU A 138 -15.92 -4.39 5.10
CA GLU A 138 -14.88 -5.40 4.95
C GLU A 138 -14.42 -5.78 6.37
N ASP A 139 -14.84 -6.97 6.80
CA ASP A 139 -14.55 -7.52 8.13
C ASP A 139 -14.94 -6.60 9.31
N GLY A 140 -16.09 -5.92 9.21
CA GLY A 140 -16.59 -4.99 10.23
C GLY A 140 -15.94 -3.60 10.20
N ILE A 141 -15.09 -3.33 9.21
CA ILE A 141 -14.43 -2.05 9.00
C ILE A 141 -15.04 -1.38 7.75
N PRO A 142 -15.59 -0.15 7.87
CA PRO A 142 -16.09 0.58 6.71
C PRO A 142 -14.97 0.93 5.74
N HIS A 143 -15.12 0.51 4.49
CA HIS A 143 -14.18 0.73 3.39
C HIS A 143 -14.85 1.47 2.22
N ILE A 144 -14.03 2.07 1.37
CA ILE A 144 -14.42 2.77 0.16
C ILE A 144 -13.34 2.58 -0.90
N GLY A 145 -13.74 2.23 -2.11
CA GLY A 145 -12.86 2.17 -3.27
C GLY A 145 -12.58 3.58 -3.77
N MET A 146 -11.30 3.89 -3.98
CA MET A 146 -10.86 5.18 -4.50
C MET A 146 -9.93 4.97 -5.70
N ALA A 147 -10.11 5.80 -6.72
CA ALA A 147 -9.26 5.79 -7.91
C ALA A 147 -8.59 7.14 -8.12
N ARG A 148 -7.43 7.12 -8.76
CA ARG A 148 -6.74 8.29 -9.27
C ARG A 148 -6.52 8.08 -10.76
N GLU A 149 -7.28 8.83 -11.54
CA GLU A 149 -7.18 8.86 -12.99
C GLU A 149 -5.85 9.46 -13.46
N MET A 150 -5.48 9.16 -14.70
CA MET A 150 -4.33 9.81 -15.34
C MET A 150 -4.56 11.31 -15.43
N LYS A 151 -3.56 12.10 -15.05
CA LYS A 151 -3.51 13.50 -15.51
C LYS A 151 -3.13 13.45 -16.99
N GLN A 152 -4.11 13.65 -17.87
CA GLN A 152 -3.80 13.98 -19.27
C GLN A 152 -2.93 15.24 -19.26
N ALA A 153 -1.76 15.14 -19.88
CA ALA A 153 -0.85 16.26 -20.09
C ALA A 153 -1.47 17.31 -21.03
#